data_AF-M1BJ31-F1
#
_entry.id   AF-M1BJ31-F1
#
_cell.length_a   1.000
_cell.length_b   1.000
_cell.length_c   1.000
_cell.angle_alpha   90.00
_cell.angle_beta   90.00
_cell.angle_gamma   90.00
#
_symmetry.space_group_name_H-M   'P 1'
#
loop_
_entity.id
_entity.type
_entity.pdbx_description
1 polymer ?
#
loop_
_entity_poly.entity_id
_entity_poly.type
_entity_poly.pdbx_seq_one_letter_code
_entity_poly.pdbx_strand_id
1 'polypeptide(L)'
;MVTPFVPSQGSNKVSRSNPGAWLILRPDQGTWKPWGRLQAWLEISGKLGYRFEIIPDGANDAITLVNSTISTKNGGKFSIDISNVAIPMASAHSSFDFSSVSGSWSDFGSSGSWGQILYRGFVMSSTVKGDGKCSKPEVVVGAQHVSCSEDAAAFVVLAAAMDLSMDACRSFSQTLRKELRQSDQV
;
A
#
# COMPACT_ATOMS: atom_id res chain seq x y z
N MET A 1 -10.02 13.53 -3.40
CA MET A 1 -10.46 13.79 -2.01
C MET A 1 -10.08 12.59 -1.16
N VAL A 2 -9.40 12.79 -0.03
CA VAL A 2 -8.99 11.69 0.88
C VAL A 2 -10.06 11.51 1.94
N THR A 3 -10.53 10.28 2.14
CA THR A 3 -11.55 9.96 3.16
C THR A 3 -10.88 9.88 4.54
N PRO A 4 -11.27 10.71 5.52
CA PRO A 4 -10.70 10.64 6.86
C PRO A 4 -11.12 9.35 7.57
N PHE A 5 -10.32 8.92 8.55
CA PHE A 5 -10.69 7.82 9.46
C PHE A 5 -11.72 8.34 10.46
N VAL A 6 -13.00 8.14 10.15
CA VAL A 6 -14.12 8.60 10.99
C VAL A 6 -15.12 7.47 11.26
N PRO A 7 -15.82 7.51 12.40
CA PRO A 7 -16.86 6.55 12.69
C PRO A 7 -17.99 6.63 11.65
N SER A 8 -18.57 5.48 11.32
CA SER A 8 -19.80 5.44 10.51
C SER A 8 -21.00 5.90 11.35
N GLN A 9 -22.03 6.48 10.72
CA GLN A 9 -23.22 6.96 11.43
C GLN A 9 -23.83 5.83 12.28
N GLY A 10 -24.06 6.10 13.58
CA GLY A 10 -24.58 5.11 14.53
C GLY A 10 -23.56 4.09 15.06
N SER A 11 -22.27 4.25 14.75
CA SER A 11 -21.19 3.37 15.22
C SER A 11 -20.00 4.17 15.70
N ASN A 12 -19.19 3.57 16.58
CA ASN A 12 -17.90 4.12 17.02
C ASN A 12 -16.73 3.49 16.24
N LYS A 13 -16.94 3.06 14.99
CA LYS A 13 -15.94 2.31 14.20
C LYS A 13 -15.90 2.81 12.76
N VAL A 14 -14.70 2.80 12.17
CA VAL A 14 -14.52 2.94 10.72
C VAL A 14 -15.05 1.66 10.07
N SER A 15 -16.12 1.73 9.30
CA SER A 15 -16.73 0.54 8.69
C SER A 15 -16.41 0.44 7.20
N ARG A 16 -16.72 -0.72 6.60
CA ARG A 16 -16.49 -0.94 5.17
C ARG A 16 -17.28 0.00 4.25
N SER A 17 -18.41 0.55 4.71
CA SER A 17 -19.20 1.51 3.92
C SER A 17 -18.58 2.91 3.90
N ASN A 18 -17.70 3.23 4.86
CA ASN A 18 -16.96 4.48 4.90
C ASN A 18 -15.50 4.20 5.36
N PRO A 19 -14.67 3.61 4.48
CA PRO A 19 -13.31 3.27 4.83
C PRO A 19 -12.45 4.53 4.94
N GLY A 20 -11.57 4.57 5.94
CA GLY A 20 -10.52 5.58 6.01
C GLY A 20 -9.50 5.35 4.90
N ALA A 21 -8.92 6.42 4.38
CA ALA A 21 -7.99 6.33 3.26
C ALA A 21 -6.70 7.12 3.53
N TRP A 22 -5.59 6.54 3.11
CA TRP A 22 -4.31 7.20 2.93
C TRP A 22 -4.04 7.35 1.45
N LEU A 23 -3.63 8.55 1.04
CA LEU A 23 -3.12 8.81 -0.30
C LEU A 23 -1.61 8.98 -0.21
N ILE A 24 -0.87 8.11 -0.90
CA ILE A 24 0.59 8.16 -0.93
C ILE A 24 0.98 8.94 -2.16
N LEU A 25 1.79 9.98 -1.95
CA LEU A 25 2.26 10.86 -3.00
C LEU A 25 3.74 10.58 -3.27
N ARG A 26 4.14 10.75 -4.52
CA ARG A 26 5.51 10.66 -4.97
C ARG A 26 5.93 11.98 -5.62
N PRO A 27 7.15 12.47 -5.36
CA PRO A 27 7.67 13.63 -6.09
C PRO A 27 7.90 13.27 -7.56
N ASP A 28 7.47 14.13 -8.46
CA ASP A 28 7.72 14.04 -9.90
C ASP A 28 7.92 15.43 -10.49
N GLN A 29 9.07 15.69 -11.12
CA GLN A 29 9.39 16.95 -11.84
C GLN A 29 8.91 18.24 -11.14
N GLY A 30 9.13 18.37 -9.83
CA GLY A 30 8.76 19.56 -9.06
C GLY A 30 7.28 19.65 -8.63
N THR A 31 6.50 18.59 -8.86
CA THR A 31 5.14 18.42 -8.33
C THR A 31 5.03 17.13 -7.50
N TRP A 32 3.88 16.92 -6.85
CA TRP A 32 3.55 15.70 -6.13
C TRP A 32 2.41 14.98 -6.86
N LYS A 33 2.67 13.75 -7.32
CA LYS A 33 1.67 12.91 -7.99
C LYS A 33 1.17 11.80 -7.08
N PRO A 34 -0.10 11.40 -7.19
CA PRO A 34 -0.63 10.27 -6.45
C PRO A 34 0.00 8.96 -6.95
N TRP A 35 0.67 8.24 -6.06
CA TRP A 35 1.28 6.95 -6.36
C TRP A 35 0.35 5.78 -6.05
N GLY A 36 -0.36 5.86 -4.92
CA GLY A 36 -1.26 4.81 -4.50
C GLY A 36 -2.21 5.22 -3.40
N ARG A 37 -3.27 4.44 -3.24
CA ARG A 37 -4.31 4.66 -2.25
C ARG A 37 -4.45 3.42 -1.38
N LEU A 38 -4.25 3.57 -0.08
CA LEU A 38 -4.54 2.55 0.92
C LEU A 38 -5.86 2.90 1.62
N GLN A 39 -6.86 2.04 1.49
CA GLN A 39 -8.09 2.10 2.26
C GLN A 39 -8.03 1.09 3.40
N ALA A 40 -8.58 1.45 4.54
CA ALA A 40 -8.67 0.58 5.70
C ALA A 40 -9.99 0.78 6.47
N TRP A 41 -10.52 -0.31 7.01
CA TRP A 41 -11.77 -0.34 7.77
C TRP A 41 -11.76 -1.48 8.79
N LEU A 42 -12.60 -1.38 9.82
CA LEU A 42 -12.82 -2.45 10.77
C LEU A 42 -13.99 -3.32 10.31
N GLU A 43 -13.72 -4.61 10.09
CA GLU A 43 -14.73 -5.62 9.80
C GLU A 43 -15.54 -5.95 11.06
N ILE A 44 -16.77 -6.46 10.86
CA ILE A 44 -17.64 -6.91 11.97
C ILE A 44 -16.95 -8.01 12.79
N SER A 45 -16.11 -8.83 12.13
CA SER A 45 -15.28 -9.87 12.76
C SER A 45 -14.18 -9.34 13.69
N GLY A 46 -13.99 -8.01 13.77
CA GLY A 46 -12.92 -7.38 14.55
C GLY A 46 -11.55 -7.44 13.86
N LYS A 47 -11.49 -7.87 12.60
CA LYS A 47 -10.29 -7.80 11.76
C LYS A 47 -10.21 -6.46 11.04
N LEU A 48 -9.00 -5.98 10.77
CA LEU A 48 -8.76 -4.82 9.92
C LEU A 48 -8.85 -5.27 8.47
N GLY A 49 -9.85 -4.82 7.75
CA GLY A 49 -9.90 -4.91 6.29
C GLY A 49 -9.05 -3.80 5.68
N TYR A 50 -8.35 -4.12 4.60
CA TYR A 50 -7.54 -3.16 3.88
C TYR A 50 -7.56 -3.44 2.38
N ARG A 51 -7.44 -2.37 1.60
CA ARG A 51 -7.34 -2.41 0.14
C ARG A 51 -6.27 -1.43 -0.30
N PHE A 52 -5.30 -1.90 -1.07
CA PHE A 52 -4.32 -1.01 -1.70
C PHE A 52 -4.48 -1.03 -3.21
N GLU A 53 -4.52 0.16 -3.77
CA GLU A 53 -4.62 0.42 -5.20
C GLU A 53 -3.43 1.27 -5.63
N ILE A 54 -2.79 0.88 -6.74
CA ILE A 54 -1.77 1.68 -7.38
C ILE A 54 -2.42 2.56 -8.45
N ILE A 55 -1.91 3.78 -8.62
CA ILE A 55 -2.41 4.73 -9.61
C ILE A 55 -1.30 4.89 -10.65
N PRO A 56 -1.44 4.32 -11.86
CA PRO A 56 -0.44 4.47 -12.91
C PRO A 56 -0.37 5.91 -13.40
N ASP A 57 0.84 6.38 -13.73
CA ASP A 57 1.03 7.70 -14.30
C ASP A 57 0.26 7.84 -15.63
N GLY A 58 -0.55 8.90 -15.73
CA GLY A 58 -1.36 9.18 -16.93
C GLY A 58 -2.61 8.31 -17.07
N ALA A 59 -2.90 7.40 -16.13
CA ALA A 59 -4.14 6.64 -16.08
C ALA A 59 -5.16 7.32 -15.14
N ASN A 60 -6.43 7.31 -15.53
CA ASN A 60 -7.52 7.74 -14.66
C ASN A 60 -7.99 6.62 -13.72
N ASP A 61 -7.64 5.38 -14.02
CA ASP A 61 -8.10 4.18 -13.33
C ASP A 61 -7.02 3.62 -12.39
N ALA A 62 -7.42 3.41 -11.14
CA ALA A 62 -6.57 2.79 -10.12
C ALA A 62 -6.67 1.26 -10.19
N ILE A 63 -5.54 0.58 -10.04
CA ILE A 63 -5.45 -0.88 -10.12
C ILE A 63 -5.35 -1.44 -8.71
N THR A 64 -6.32 -2.28 -8.31
CA THR A 64 -6.27 -2.95 -7.01
C THR A 64 -5.17 -4.01 -7.01
N LEU A 65 -4.16 -3.85 -6.16
CA LEU A 65 -3.09 -4.83 -6.00
C LEU A 65 -3.37 -5.82 -4.86
N VAL A 66 -4.01 -5.36 -3.79
CA VAL A 66 -4.35 -6.22 -2.66
C VAL A 66 -5.65 -5.77 -2.02
N ASN A 67 -6.46 -6.75 -1.61
CA ASN A 67 -7.66 -6.58 -0.81
C ASN A 67 -7.76 -7.76 0.14
N SER A 68 -7.52 -7.53 1.42
CA SER A 68 -7.42 -8.62 2.40
C SER A 68 -7.74 -8.12 3.82
N THR A 69 -7.61 -9.00 4.80
CA THR A 69 -7.89 -8.71 6.20
C THR A 69 -6.74 -9.19 7.10
N ILE A 70 -6.50 -8.45 8.18
CA ILE A 70 -5.47 -8.76 9.19
C ILE A 70 -6.06 -8.67 10.61
N SER A 71 -5.56 -9.47 11.54
CA SER A 71 -6.07 -9.48 12.92
C SER A 71 -5.64 -8.22 13.67
N THR A 72 -6.58 -7.43 14.19
CA THR A 72 -6.27 -6.24 15.01
C THR A 72 -5.66 -6.59 16.37
N LYS A 73 -5.90 -7.82 16.86
CA LYS A 73 -5.41 -8.32 18.14
C LYS A 73 -3.99 -8.87 18.03
N ASN A 74 -3.76 -9.71 17.03
CA ASN A 74 -2.48 -10.42 16.89
C ASN A 74 -1.52 -9.71 15.94
N GLY A 75 -2.03 -8.80 15.09
CA GLY A 75 -1.29 -8.27 13.96
C GLY A 75 -1.13 -9.32 12.87
N GLY A 76 -0.06 -9.19 12.10
CA GLY A 76 0.27 -10.12 11.03
C GLY A 76 1.25 -9.52 10.01
N LYS A 77 1.33 -10.17 8.85
CA LYS A 77 2.16 -9.73 7.73
C LYS A 77 1.27 -9.18 6.62
N PHE A 78 1.51 -7.92 6.27
CA PHE A 78 1.01 -7.28 5.06
C PHE A 78 1.98 -7.59 3.92
N SER A 79 1.51 -8.04 2.77
CA SER A 79 2.35 -8.30 1.60
C SER A 79 1.65 -7.95 0.31
N ILE A 80 2.43 -7.48 -0.66
CA ILE A 80 2.00 -7.16 -2.02
C ILE A 80 2.83 -8.00 -2.97
N ASP A 81 2.14 -8.75 -3.82
CA ASP A 81 2.71 -9.52 -4.92
C ASP A 81 1.88 -9.23 -6.17
N ILE A 82 2.55 -8.88 -7.26
CA ILE A 82 1.91 -8.49 -8.53
C ILE A 82 1.84 -9.70 -9.49
N SER A 83 2.28 -10.89 -9.06
CA SER A 83 2.26 -12.12 -9.86
C SER A 83 0.90 -12.46 -10.50
N ASN A 84 -0.22 -11.94 -9.97
CA ASN A 84 -1.58 -12.22 -10.42
C ASN A 84 -2.30 -11.03 -11.10
N VAL A 85 -1.63 -9.89 -11.32
CA VAL A 85 -2.29 -8.68 -11.86
C VAL A 85 -2.00 -8.53 -13.36
N ALA A 86 -3.03 -8.70 -14.19
CA ALA A 86 -2.98 -8.35 -15.60
C ALA A 86 -3.28 -6.85 -15.77
N ILE A 87 -2.27 -6.03 -16.06
CA ILE A 87 -2.44 -4.60 -16.32
C ILE A 87 -2.70 -4.40 -17.82
N PRO A 88 -3.81 -3.77 -18.24
CA PRO A 88 -4.00 -3.40 -19.64
C PRO A 88 -2.98 -2.33 -20.03
N MET A 89 -2.29 -2.53 -21.17
CA MET A 89 -1.28 -1.62 -21.73
C MET A 89 -1.81 -0.18 -21.80
N ALA A 90 -1.37 0.69 -20.88
CA ALA A 90 -1.39 2.12 -21.09
C ALA A 90 -0.04 2.52 -21.71
N SER A 91 -0.15 3.35 -22.75
CA SER A 91 0.89 3.81 -23.68
C SER A 91 2.30 3.96 -23.08
N ALA A 92 3.27 3.37 -23.77
CA ALA A 92 4.70 3.51 -23.52
C ALA A 92 5.14 4.97 -23.68
N HIS A 93 5.09 5.77 -22.60
CA HIS A 93 5.79 7.05 -22.52
C HIS A 93 5.81 7.57 -21.06
N SER A 94 6.53 6.88 -20.16
CA SER A 94 7.39 7.53 -19.14
C SER A 94 8.11 6.51 -18.23
N SER A 95 9.44 6.57 -18.33
CA SER A 95 10.54 6.09 -17.47
C SER A 95 10.24 5.11 -16.31
N PHE A 96 10.25 3.82 -16.64
CA PHE A 96 11.00 2.83 -15.86
C PHE A 96 12.20 2.42 -16.73
N ASP A 97 13.29 3.19 -16.69
CA ASP A 97 14.51 2.82 -17.42
C ASP A 97 15.27 1.73 -16.65
N PHE A 98 15.07 0.46 -17.05
CA PHE A 98 16.02 -0.61 -16.74
C PHE A 98 16.81 -1.00 -17.99
N SER A 99 17.50 -0.02 -18.56
CA SER A 99 18.42 -0.22 -19.69
C SER A 99 19.79 -0.71 -19.19
N SER A 100 19.87 -1.89 -18.56
CA SER A 100 21.11 -2.70 -18.50
C SER A 100 20.95 -3.99 -17.67
N VAL A 101 20.33 -5.02 -18.24
CA VAL A 101 20.74 -6.41 -17.93
C VAL A 101 21.09 -7.09 -19.25
N SER A 102 22.40 -7.20 -19.52
CA SER A 102 22.91 -8.10 -20.54
C SER A 102 22.81 -9.53 -19.99
N GLY A 103 21.71 -10.21 -20.29
CA GLY A 103 21.54 -11.64 -20.04
C GLY A 103 21.09 -12.30 -21.33
N SER A 104 22.05 -12.85 -22.08
CA SER A 104 21.80 -13.61 -23.30
C SER A 104 20.94 -14.85 -22.99
N TRP A 105 19.72 -14.90 -23.53
CA TRP A 105 18.99 -16.15 -23.72
C TRP A 105 18.35 -16.10 -25.10
N SER A 106 18.97 -16.83 -26.03
CA SER A 106 18.44 -17.15 -27.35
C SER A 106 17.30 -18.16 -27.23
N ASP A 107 16.28 -17.97 -28.07
CA ASP A 107 15.23 -18.93 -28.43
C ASP A 107 13.94 -18.94 -27.58
N PHE A 108 13.07 -17.95 -27.83
CA PHE A 108 11.63 -18.21 -27.98
C PHE A 108 11.09 -17.36 -29.15
N GLY A 109 10.52 -18.06 -30.14
CA GLY A 109 10.15 -17.51 -31.43
C GLY A 109 9.07 -16.43 -31.42
N SER A 110 9.20 -15.54 -32.41
CA SER A 110 8.19 -14.75 -33.13
C SER A 110 6.84 -14.48 -32.46
N SER A 111 6.57 -13.18 -32.27
CA SER A 111 5.31 -12.57 -31.77
C SER A 111 5.11 -12.59 -30.25
N GLY A 112 6.19 -12.32 -29.50
CA GLY A 112 6.22 -12.34 -28.05
C GLY A 112 5.91 -10.98 -27.42
N SER A 113 4.75 -10.91 -26.77
CA SER A 113 4.27 -9.85 -25.89
C SER A 113 5.33 -9.33 -24.90
N TRP A 114 5.83 -8.11 -25.14
CA TRP A 114 6.70 -7.38 -24.20
C TRP A 114 5.94 -6.80 -22.99
N GLY A 115 4.63 -7.06 -22.86
CA GLY A 115 3.80 -6.58 -21.73
C GLY A 115 3.79 -7.51 -20.51
N GLN A 116 4.34 -8.73 -20.63
CA GLN A 116 4.17 -9.80 -19.62
C GLN A 116 5.41 -10.00 -18.72
N ILE A 117 6.57 -9.45 -19.08
CA ILE A 117 7.87 -9.87 -18.49
C ILE A 117 8.35 -8.95 -17.36
N LEU A 118 7.83 -7.72 -17.20
CA LEU A 118 8.38 -6.75 -16.24
C LEU A 118 7.68 -6.65 -14.88
N TYR A 119 6.58 -7.38 -14.63
CA TYR A 119 5.74 -7.17 -13.43
C TYR A 119 5.35 -8.46 -12.70
N ARG A 120 6.23 -9.48 -12.68
CA ARG A 120 5.98 -10.74 -11.97
C ARG A 120 6.84 -10.82 -10.70
N GLY A 121 6.22 -10.83 -9.53
CA GLY A 121 6.87 -11.21 -8.28
C GLY A 121 6.57 -10.36 -7.06
N PHE A 122 7.22 -10.76 -5.95
CA PHE A 122 7.14 -10.12 -4.64
C PHE A 122 7.59 -8.66 -4.69
N VAL A 123 6.70 -7.75 -4.29
CA VAL A 123 6.99 -6.32 -4.28
C VAL A 123 7.44 -5.88 -2.90
N MET A 124 6.59 -6.08 -1.90
CA MET A 124 6.93 -5.73 -0.54
C MET A 124 6.20 -6.58 0.49
N SER A 125 6.74 -6.63 1.70
CA SER A 125 5.98 -7.02 2.88
C SER A 125 6.36 -6.17 4.08
N SER A 126 5.39 -5.95 4.96
CA SER A 126 5.59 -5.31 6.26
C SER A 126 4.95 -6.13 7.36
N THR A 127 5.59 -6.21 8.51
CA THR A 127 4.94 -6.70 9.73
C THR A 127 4.19 -5.57 10.40
N VAL A 128 3.00 -5.87 10.93
CA VAL A 128 2.22 -4.94 11.75
C VAL A 128 1.82 -5.62 13.04
N LYS A 129 1.90 -4.89 14.16
CA LYS A 129 1.53 -5.44 15.47
C LYS A 129 0.09 -5.12 15.81
N GLY A 130 -0.56 -6.08 16.45
CA GLY A 130 -1.87 -5.88 17.03
C GLY A 130 -1.81 -5.25 18.43
N ASP A 131 -3.00 -4.92 18.93
CA ASP A 131 -3.27 -4.52 20.31
C ASP A 131 -2.65 -3.18 20.80
N GLY A 132 -2.45 -2.21 19.91
CA GLY A 132 -1.98 -0.85 20.28
C GLY A 132 -0.55 -0.85 20.85
N LYS A 133 0.17 -1.95 20.66
CA LYS A 133 1.58 -2.10 21.07
C LYS A 133 2.45 -1.22 20.19
N CYS A 134 3.59 -0.77 20.72
CA CYS A 134 4.62 -0.13 19.91
C CYS A 134 5.06 -1.11 18.80
N SER A 135 4.67 -0.79 17.58
CA SER A 135 5.07 -1.51 16.38
C SER A 135 6.42 -1.00 15.93
N LYS A 136 7.23 -1.93 15.42
CA LYS A 136 8.44 -1.63 14.66
C LYS A 136 8.21 -2.29 13.31
N PRO A 137 7.51 -1.62 12.37
CA PRO A 137 7.21 -2.23 11.08
C PRO A 137 8.52 -2.49 10.36
N GLU A 138 8.80 -3.77 10.10
CA GLU A 138 9.95 -4.19 9.30
C GLU A 138 9.49 -4.29 7.84
N VAL A 139 10.10 -3.51 6.96
CA VAL A 139 9.73 -3.43 5.54
C VAL A 139 10.77 -4.16 4.71
N VAL A 140 10.32 -5.18 3.99
CA VAL A 140 11.12 -5.93 3.01
C VAL A 140 10.59 -5.57 1.63
N VAL A 141 11.46 -5.14 0.72
CA VAL A 141 11.10 -4.76 -0.64
C VAL A 141 11.93 -5.58 -1.63
N GLY A 142 11.29 -6.08 -2.69
CA GLY A 142 11.98 -6.77 -3.77
C GLY A 142 12.89 -5.81 -4.53
N ALA A 143 14.19 -6.13 -4.64
CA ALA A 143 15.18 -5.25 -5.26
C ALA A 143 14.82 -4.88 -6.72
N GLN A 144 14.17 -5.79 -7.45
CA GLN A 144 13.70 -5.54 -8.81
C GLN A 144 12.63 -4.45 -8.92
N HIS A 145 11.99 -4.07 -7.81
CA HIS A 145 10.93 -3.05 -7.74
C HIS A 145 11.43 -1.72 -7.16
N VAL A 146 12.73 -1.58 -6.88
CA VAL A 146 13.34 -0.36 -6.33
C VAL A 146 14.46 0.07 -7.24
N SER A 147 14.23 1.13 -8.01
CA SER A 147 15.25 1.73 -8.87
C SER A 147 15.97 2.91 -8.20
N CYS A 148 15.28 3.61 -7.30
CA CYS A 148 15.82 4.74 -6.54
C CYS A 148 15.34 4.77 -5.09
N SER A 149 15.93 5.66 -4.28
CA SER A 149 15.57 5.81 -2.86
C SER A 149 14.12 6.26 -2.64
N GLU A 150 13.59 7.01 -3.61
CA GLU A 150 12.23 7.53 -3.63
C GLU A 150 11.20 6.41 -3.85
N ASP A 151 11.54 5.40 -4.66
CA ASP A 151 10.71 4.18 -4.79
C ASP A 151 10.61 3.46 -3.44
N ALA A 152 11.75 3.25 -2.77
CA ALA A 152 11.79 2.58 -1.48
C ALA A 152 10.99 3.36 -0.42
N ALA A 153 11.08 4.69 -0.43
CA ALA A 153 10.35 5.56 0.48
C ALA A 153 8.82 5.39 0.34
N ALA A 154 8.31 5.20 -0.89
CA ALA A 154 6.88 4.98 -1.10
C ALA A 154 6.37 3.70 -0.40
N PHE A 155 7.15 2.61 -0.45
CA PHE A 155 6.82 1.37 0.26
C PHE A 155 6.94 1.50 1.79
N VAL A 156 7.89 2.28 2.28
CA VAL A 156 8.01 2.59 3.72
C VAL A 156 6.82 3.41 4.19
N VAL A 157 6.39 4.42 3.42
CA VAL A 157 5.19 5.20 3.71
C VAL A 157 3.95 4.32 3.71
N LEU A 158 3.84 3.38 2.76
CA LEU A 158 2.73 2.41 2.71
C LEU A 158 2.70 1.51 3.96
N ALA A 159 3.86 1.01 4.38
CA ALA A 159 3.98 0.22 5.60
C ALA A 159 3.58 1.02 6.85
N ALA A 160 4.03 2.28 6.95
CA ALA A 160 3.66 3.18 8.05
C ALA A 160 2.15 3.49 8.04
N ALA A 161 1.55 3.73 6.86
CA ALA A 161 0.12 3.94 6.72
C ALA A 161 -0.69 2.72 7.15
N MET A 162 -0.23 1.51 6.82
CA MET A 162 -0.86 0.26 7.26
C MET A 162 -0.76 0.08 8.79
N ASP A 163 0.40 0.41 9.37
CA ASP A 163 0.60 0.38 10.81
C ASP A 163 -0.32 1.37 11.54
N LEU A 164 -0.38 2.62 11.09
CA LEU A 164 -1.28 3.63 11.66
C LEU A 164 -2.76 3.25 11.50
N SER A 165 -3.11 2.53 10.43
CA SER A 165 -4.48 2.03 10.22
C SER A 165 -4.90 1.00 11.26
N MET A 166 -3.96 0.24 11.84
CA MET A 166 -4.24 -0.70 12.94
C MET A 166 -4.72 0.00 14.22
N ASP A 167 -4.33 1.26 14.40
CA ASP A 167 -4.76 2.09 15.52
C ASP A 167 -5.96 2.96 15.14
N ALA A 168 -5.97 3.56 13.95
CA ALA A 168 -7.04 4.45 13.49
C ALA A 168 -8.38 3.72 13.27
N CYS A 169 -8.37 2.43 12.95
CA CYS A 169 -9.58 1.62 12.82
C CYS A 169 -10.00 0.94 14.12
N ARG A 170 -9.36 1.22 15.27
CA ARG A 170 -9.90 0.80 16.56
C ARG A 170 -11.25 1.49 16.82
N SER A 171 -12.01 0.93 17.76
CA SER A 171 -13.20 1.64 18.24
C SER A 171 -12.77 3.01 18.76
N PHE A 172 -13.42 4.09 18.33
CA PHE A 172 -13.11 5.46 18.76
C PHE A 172 -13.35 5.68 20.27
N SER A 173 -13.99 4.73 20.94
CA SER A 173 -14.07 4.67 22.40
C SER A 173 -12.79 4.16 23.07
N GLN A 174 -11.85 3.60 22.31
CA GLN A 174 -10.57 3.12 22.80
C GLN A 174 -9.51 4.21 22.62
N THR A 175 -8.62 4.27 23.60
CA THR A 175 -7.50 5.21 23.61
C THR A 175 -6.45 4.82 22.57
N LEU A 176 -5.97 5.78 21.77
CA LEU A 176 -4.80 5.56 20.90
C LEU A 176 -3.55 5.20 21.74
N ARG A 177 -2.59 4.50 21.12
CA ARG A 177 -1.31 4.16 21.76
C ARG A 177 -0.59 5.43 22.24
N LYS A 178 0.15 5.32 23.34
CA LYS A 178 0.80 6.46 24.01
C LYS A 178 1.64 7.32 23.07
N GLU A 179 2.34 6.70 22.12
CA GLU A 179 3.19 7.37 21.11
C GLU A 179 2.43 8.28 20.14
N LEU A 180 1.11 8.11 19.97
CA LEU A 180 0.28 8.90 19.06
C LEU A 180 -0.57 9.95 19.78
N ARG A 181 -0.52 10.00 21.12
CA ARG A 181 -1.27 10.98 21.91
C ARG A 181 -0.47 12.28 21.92
N GLN A 182 -1.14 13.41 21.74
CA GLN A 182 -0.51 14.70 22.00
C GLN A 182 -0.07 14.71 23.47
N SER A 183 1.17 15.11 23.71
CA SER A 183 1.62 15.46 25.05
C SER A 183 0.87 16.74 25.39
N ASP A 184 -0.13 16.67 26.26
CA ASP A 184 -0.64 17.86 26.92
C ASP A 184 0.51 18.43 27.77
N GLN A 185 1.36 19.27 27.15
CA GLN A 185 2.25 20.15 27.90
C GLN A 185 1.36 21.24 28.50
N VAL A 186 1.02 21.06 29.76
CA VAL A 186 0.53 22.11 30.67
C VAL A 186 1.73 22.87 31.21
#